data_AF-A0A7W8QHA8-F1
#
_entry.id   AF-A0A7W8QHA8-F1
#
_cell.length_a   1.000
_cell.length_b   1.000
_cell.length_c   1.000
_cell.angle_alpha   90.00
_cell.angle_beta   90.00
_cell.angle_gamma   90.00
#
_symmetry.space_group_name_H-M   'P 1'
#
loop_
_entity.id
_entity.type
_entity.pdbx_description
1 polymer ?
#
loop_
_entity_poly.entity_id
_entity_poly.type
_entity_poly.pdbx_seq_one_letter_code
_entity_poly.pdbx_strand_id
1 'polypeptide(L)'
;MLLTDIEADLVIRDGVRIVFAEESFPVAELARALVGWSQRPERGGFAFDSMSYPEPGAVRIAESERGWRVGSVFRPDAWTAPVSWEALTAEVGRFTAAVRADVARLGADPGLIPAL
;
A
#
# COMPACT_ATOMS: atom_id res chain seq x y z
N MET A 1 -1.67 18.02 -10.75
CA MET A 1 -0.96 16.84 -10.26
C MET A 1 -2.01 15.81 -9.94
N LEU A 2 -2.02 14.71 -10.68
CA LEU A 2 -2.81 13.53 -10.38
C LEU A 2 -2.06 12.67 -9.36
N LEU A 3 -2.74 11.71 -8.74
CA LEU A 3 -2.10 10.79 -7.80
C LEU A 3 -1.08 9.88 -8.49
N THR A 4 -1.27 9.58 -9.78
CA THR A 4 -0.33 8.86 -10.65
C THR A 4 1.02 9.57 -10.77
N ASP A 5 1.03 10.91 -10.69
CA ASP A 5 2.22 11.71 -10.95
C ASP A 5 3.17 11.75 -9.72
N ILE A 6 2.78 11.12 -8.61
CA ILE A 6 3.55 11.09 -7.36
C ILE A 6 4.11 9.70 -7.17
N GLU A 7 5.34 9.56 -7.64
CA GLU A 7 6.07 8.31 -7.65
C GLU A 7 7.24 8.32 -6.66
N ALA A 8 7.52 7.17 -6.08
CA ALA A 8 8.68 6.94 -5.22
C ALA A 8 9.05 5.46 -5.20
N ASP A 9 10.24 5.15 -4.71
CA ASP A 9 10.65 3.76 -4.50
C ASP A 9 9.77 3.11 -3.43
N LEU A 10 9.14 1.98 -3.77
CA LEU A 10 8.36 1.18 -2.84
C LEU A 10 9.09 -0.12 -2.53
N VAL A 11 9.22 -0.45 -1.24
CA VAL A 11 9.78 -1.72 -0.79
C VAL A 11 8.84 -2.38 0.22
N ILE A 12 8.37 -3.59 -0.09
CA ILE A 12 7.69 -4.48 0.83
C ILE A 12 8.72 -5.50 1.32
N ARG A 13 8.97 -5.51 2.63
CA ARG A 13 9.98 -6.38 3.24
C ARG A 13 9.45 -7.09 4.48
N ASP A 14 10.00 -8.28 4.70
CA ASP A 14 9.77 -9.12 5.88
C ASP A 14 11.11 -9.31 6.58
N GLY A 15 11.35 -8.53 7.63
CA GLY A 15 12.67 -8.37 8.22
C GLY A 15 13.70 -7.87 7.21
N VAL A 16 14.68 -8.71 6.88
CA VAL A 16 15.72 -8.46 5.87
C VAL A 16 15.35 -8.93 4.47
N ARG A 17 14.25 -9.69 4.31
CA ARG A 17 13.84 -10.27 3.04
C ARG A 17 12.97 -9.28 2.27
N ILE A 18 13.36 -8.93 1.05
CA ILE A 18 12.52 -8.16 0.14
C ILE A 18 11.48 -9.10 -0.49
N VAL A 19 10.20 -8.77 -0.31
CA VAL A 19 9.06 -9.47 -0.93
C VAL A 19 8.76 -8.86 -2.29
N PHE A 20 8.80 -7.53 -2.38
CA PHE A 20 8.60 -6.76 -3.58
C PHE A 20 9.36 -5.44 -3.46
N ALA A 21 9.96 -4.99 -4.55
CA ALA A 21 10.59 -3.69 -4.64
C ALA A 21 10.35 -3.17 -6.06
N GLU A 22 10.00 -1.89 -6.16
CA GLU A 22 9.71 -1.24 -7.43
C GLU A 22 10.13 0.22 -7.35
N GLU A 23 10.84 0.68 -8.37
CA GLU A 23 11.24 2.08 -8.53
C GLU A 23 10.08 2.84 -9.16
N SER A 24 9.98 4.15 -8.92
CA SER A 24 8.93 4.98 -9.52
C SER A 24 7.49 4.45 -9.32
N PHE A 25 7.20 3.90 -8.14
CA PHE A 25 5.89 3.34 -7.83
C PHE A 25 4.87 4.45 -7.48
N PRO A 26 3.60 4.38 -7.92
CA PRO A 26 2.57 5.39 -7.65
C PRO A 26 2.09 5.34 -6.19
N VAL A 27 2.93 5.81 -5.27
CA VAL A 27 2.74 5.70 -3.82
C VAL A 27 1.53 6.49 -3.32
N ALA A 28 1.15 7.58 -3.98
CA ALA A 28 -0.01 8.38 -3.59
C ALA A 28 -1.34 7.71 -3.93
N GLU A 29 -1.44 7.04 -5.08
CA GLU A 29 -2.59 6.18 -5.40
C GLU A 29 -2.70 5.04 -4.40
N LEU A 30 -1.59 4.35 -4.11
CA LEU A 30 -1.58 3.26 -3.15
C LEU A 30 -2.02 3.73 -1.76
N ALA A 31 -1.50 4.86 -1.29
CA ALA A 31 -1.89 5.43 -0.01
C ALA A 31 -3.40 5.69 0.04
N ARG A 32 -3.96 6.37 -0.98
CA ARG A 32 -5.40 6.61 -1.06
C ARG A 32 -6.21 5.31 -1.07
N ALA A 33 -5.81 4.32 -1.85
CA ALA A 33 -6.50 3.04 -1.96
C ALA A 33 -6.47 2.28 -0.63
N LEU A 34 -5.34 2.29 0.08
CA LEU A 34 -5.19 1.67 1.39
C LEU A 34 -6.05 2.34 2.47
N VAL A 35 -6.15 3.68 2.47
CA VAL A 35 -7.07 4.38 3.39
C VAL A 35 -8.51 3.94 3.13
N GLY A 36 -8.94 3.97 1.86
CA GLY A 36 -10.29 3.56 1.48
C GLY A 36 -10.58 2.09 1.80
N TRP A 37 -9.60 1.20 1.68
CA TRP A 37 -9.72 -0.20 2.08
C TRP A 37 -9.81 -0.38 3.60
N SER A 38 -8.99 0.34 4.37
CA SER A 38 -8.95 0.23 5.83
C SER A 38 -10.23 0.71 6.51
N GLN A 39 -10.99 1.59 5.85
CA GLN A 39 -12.25 2.15 6.34
C GLN A 39 -13.49 1.31 5.96
N ARG A 40 -13.33 0.20 5.21
CA ARG A 40 -14.47 -0.64 4.82
C ARG A 40 -15.06 -1.37 6.04
N PRO A 41 -16.40 -1.47 6.15
CA PRO A 41 -17.04 -2.18 7.25
C PRO A 41 -16.80 -3.70 7.20
N GLU A 42 -16.70 -4.26 6.00
CA GLU A 42 -16.38 -5.67 5.78
C GLU A 42 -14.91 -5.85 5.37
N ARG A 43 -14.22 -6.75 6.06
CA ARG A 43 -12.78 -7.00 5.92
C ARG A 43 -12.55 -8.07 4.86
N GLY A 44 -12.41 -7.63 3.61
CA GLY A 44 -11.92 -8.44 2.50
C GLY A 44 -10.43 -8.22 2.23
N GLY A 45 -9.85 -9.05 1.38
CA GLY A 45 -8.51 -8.80 0.84
C GLY A 45 -8.41 -7.46 0.10
N PHE A 46 -7.18 -7.01 -0.10
CA PHE A 46 -6.84 -5.85 -0.90
C PHE A 46 -6.07 -6.29 -2.14
N ALA A 47 -6.45 -5.75 -3.29
CA ALA A 47 -5.63 -5.78 -4.50
C ALA A 47 -5.55 -4.34 -5.00
N PHE A 48 -4.34 -3.81 -5.08
CA PHE A 48 -4.11 -2.45 -5.56
C PHE A 48 -4.44 -2.37 -7.05
N ASP A 49 -5.47 -1.60 -7.36
CA ASP A 49 -5.91 -1.30 -8.72
C ASP A 49 -5.43 0.11 -9.05
N SER A 50 -4.41 0.20 -9.92
CA SER A 50 -3.73 1.44 -10.26
C SER A 50 -3.87 1.72 -11.74
N MET A 51 -3.94 3.00 -12.09
CA MET A 51 -3.94 3.39 -13.50
C MET A 51 -2.58 3.15 -14.19
N SER A 52 -1.51 2.99 -13.41
CA SER A 52 -0.15 2.74 -13.93
C SER A 52 0.15 1.27 -14.21
N TYR A 53 -0.71 0.33 -13.78
CA TYR A 53 -0.49 -1.11 -13.96
C TYR A 53 -1.69 -1.77 -14.66
N PRO A 54 -1.46 -2.64 -15.66
CA PRO A 54 -2.56 -3.36 -16.30
C PRO A 54 -3.16 -4.45 -15.41
N GLU A 55 -2.37 -5.10 -14.56
CA GLU A 55 -2.85 -6.11 -13.62
C GLU A 55 -3.02 -5.56 -12.19
N PRO A 56 -4.21 -5.70 -11.58
CA PRO A 56 -4.39 -5.40 -10.17
C PRO A 56 -3.55 -6.30 -9.27
N GLY A 57 -3.08 -5.75 -8.15
CA GLY A 57 -2.37 -6.49 -7.12
C GLY A 57 -0.85 -6.32 -7.16
N ALA A 58 -0.33 -5.27 -7.81
CA ALA A 58 1.06 -4.85 -7.65
C ALA A 58 1.45 -4.76 -6.16
N VAL A 59 0.51 -4.28 -5.34
CA VAL A 59 0.44 -4.57 -3.90
C VAL A 59 -0.86 -5.31 -3.60
N ARG A 60 -0.77 -6.40 -2.85
CA ARG A 60 -1.92 -7.20 -2.41
C ARG A 60 -1.82 -7.52 -0.93
N ILE A 61 -2.96 -7.56 -0.25
CA ILE A 61 -3.08 -7.95 1.15
C ILE A 61 -4.14 -9.05 1.24
N ALA A 62 -3.82 -10.15 1.89
CA ALA A 62 -4.74 -11.26 2.07
C ALA A 62 -4.74 -11.73 3.53
N GLU A 63 -5.92 -12.15 4.00
CA GLU A 63 -6.04 -12.88 5.24
C GLU A 63 -5.50 -14.31 5.08
N SER A 64 -4.94 -14.84 6.15
CA SER A 64 -4.49 -16.23 6.30
C SER A 64 -4.90 -16.73 7.68
N GLU A 65 -4.76 -18.03 7.92
CA GLU A 65 -5.10 -18.66 9.22
C GLU A 65 -4.40 -18.00 10.43
N ARG A 66 -3.27 -17.32 10.21
CA ARG A 66 -2.44 -16.72 11.27
C ARG A 66 -2.42 -15.18 11.23
N GLY A 67 -3.32 -14.57 10.47
CA GLY A 67 -3.39 -13.11 10.30
C GLY A 67 -3.15 -12.68 8.86
N TRP A 68 -2.69 -11.45 8.67
CA TRP A 68 -2.64 -10.80 7.37
C TRP A 68 -1.25 -10.85 6.74
N ARG A 69 -1.20 -10.95 5.41
CA ARG A 69 0.03 -11.05 4.63
C ARG A 69 0.01 -10.03 3.51
N VAL A 70 1.18 -9.49 3.18
CA VAL A 70 1.37 -8.55 2.08
C VAL A 70 2.25 -9.19 1.01
N GLY A 71 1.93 -8.95 -0.26
CA GLY A 71 2.70 -9.45 -1.39
C GLY A 71 2.46 -8.65 -2.66
N SER A 72 2.90 -9.20 -3.79
CA SER A 72 2.69 -8.64 -5.12
C SER A 72 2.25 -9.72 -6.11
N VAL A 73 1.42 -9.37 -7.08
CA VAL A 73 1.02 -10.26 -8.18
C VAL A 73 2.21 -10.61 -9.08
N PHE A 74 3.20 -9.72 -9.20
CA PHE A 74 4.42 -9.95 -9.99
C PHE A 74 5.35 -10.98 -9.34
N ARG A 75 5.13 -11.29 -8.06
CA ARG A 75 5.81 -12.35 -7.31
C ARG A 75 4.76 -13.16 -6.52
N PRO A 76 3.96 -14.01 -7.21
CA PRO A 76 2.73 -14.58 -6.66
C PRO A 76 2.94 -15.49 -5.44
N ASP A 77 4.11 -16.11 -5.34
CA ASP A 77 4.49 -16.97 -4.20
C ASP A 77 5.20 -16.20 -3.07
N ALA A 78 5.59 -14.95 -3.33
CA ALA A 78 6.27 -14.11 -2.35
C ALA A 78 5.25 -13.37 -1.48
N TRP A 79 5.31 -13.66 -0.18
CA TRP A 79 4.45 -13.10 0.84
C TRP A 79 5.24 -12.83 2.11
N THR A 80 4.92 -11.74 2.81
CA THR A 80 5.39 -11.55 4.18
C THR A 80 4.90 -12.67 5.10
N ALA A 81 5.58 -12.84 6.22
CA ALA A 81 5.03 -13.54 7.38
C ALA A 81 3.68 -12.90 7.77
N PRO A 82 2.74 -13.72 8.30
CA PRO A 82 1.48 -13.21 8.82
C PRO A 82 1.69 -12.22 9.98
N VAL A 83 0.94 -11.12 9.98
CA VAL A 83 0.91 -10.13 11.05
C VAL A 83 -0.52 -9.93 11.57
N SER A 84 -0.65 -9.38 12.78
CA SER A 84 -1.98 -9.04 13.30
C SER A 84 -2.60 -7.90 12.49
N TRP A 85 -3.93 -7.78 12.58
CA TRP A 85 -4.66 -6.68 11.94
C TRP A 85 -4.19 -5.32 12.48
N GLU A 86 -3.95 -5.22 13.79
CA GLU A 86 -3.46 -4.02 14.46
C GLU A 86 -2.08 -3.62 13.94
N ALA A 87 -1.17 -4.59 13.78
CA ALA A 87 0.15 -4.34 13.23
C ALA A 87 0.08 -3.87 11.77
N LEU A 88 -0.77 -4.51 10.96
CA LEU A 88 -0.97 -4.13 9.56
C LEU A 88 -1.53 -2.71 9.43
N THR A 89 -2.61 -2.41 10.15
CA THR A 89 -3.27 -1.09 10.10
C THR A 89 -2.39 0.02 10.66
N ALA A 90 -1.59 -0.25 11.70
CA ALA A 90 -0.59 0.68 12.19
C ALA A 90 0.47 1.00 11.12
N GLU A 91 0.95 -0.01 10.37
CA GLU A 91 1.92 0.20 9.30
C GLU A 91 1.31 0.95 8.11
N VAL A 92 0.08 0.61 7.71
CA VAL A 92 -0.68 1.36 6.70
C VAL A 92 -0.88 2.82 7.13
N GLY A 93 -1.15 3.06 8.41
CA GLY A 93 -1.24 4.41 8.98
C GLY A 93 0.07 5.19 8.86
N ARG A 94 1.21 4.57 9.21
CA ARG A 94 2.53 5.18 9.06
C ARG A 94 2.85 5.51 7.60
N PHE A 95 2.61 4.56 6.70
CA PHE A 95 2.85 4.73 5.27
C PHE A 95 2.02 5.89 4.70
N THR A 96 0.70 5.90 4.94
CA THR A 96 -0.19 6.94 4.41
C THR A 96 0.13 8.31 4.99
N ALA A 97 0.48 8.41 6.27
CA ALA A 97 0.92 9.66 6.89
C ALA A 97 2.23 10.20 6.28
N ALA A 98 3.21 9.32 6.01
CA ALA A 98 4.46 9.71 5.35
C ALA A 98 4.20 10.21 3.92
N VAL A 99 3.43 9.47 3.13
CA VAL A 99 3.09 9.89 1.75
C VAL A 99 2.34 11.22 1.76
N ARG A 100 1.38 11.43 2.68
CA ARG A 100 0.68 12.72 2.82
C ARG A 100 1.62 13.88 3.12
N ALA A 101 2.57 13.67 4.04
CA ALA A 101 3.56 14.70 4.36
C ALA A 101 4.40 15.04 3.12
N ASP A 102 4.75 14.04 2.32
CA ASP A 102 5.56 14.20 1.11
C ASP A 102 4.79 14.93 0.00
N VAL A 103 3.51 14.59 -0.20
CA VAL A 103 2.61 15.33 -1.10
C VAL A 103 2.56 16.81 -0.73
N ALA A 104 2.42 17.12 0.56
CA ALA A 104 2.42 18.50 1.05
C ALA A 104 3.77 19.20 0.81
N ARG A 105 4.90 18.50 1.00
CA ARG A 105 6.25 19.04 0.72
C ARG A 105 6.46 19.35 -0.76
N LEU A 106 5.81 18.61 -1.65
CA LEU A 106 5.81 18.85 -3.10
C LEU A 106 4.88 20.01 -3.53
N GLY A 107 4.15 20.62 -2.59
CA GLY A 107 3.24 21.74 -2.86
C GLY A 107 1.87 21.33 -3.42
N ALA A 108 1.53 20.04 -3.34
CA ALA A 108 0.20 19.57 -3.70
C ALA A 108 -0.71 19.38 -2.49
N ASP A 109 -2.01 19.24 -2.74
CA ASP A 109 -3.01 19.06 -1.70
C ASP A 109 -2.91 17.66 -1.05
N PRO A 110 -2.53 17.55 0.23
CA PRO A 110 -2.49 16.26 0.91
C PRO A 110 -3.90 15.67 1.15
N GLY A 111 -4.98 16.44 0.98
CA GLY A 111 -6.37 15.99 1.02
C GLY A 111 -6.75 15.01 -0.10
N LEU A 112 -5.92 14.90 -1.14
CA LEU A 112 -6.09 13.90 -2.20
C LEU A 112 -5.99 12.46 -1.68
N ILE A 113 -5.20 12.26 -0.63
CA ILE A 113 -5.21 11.06 0.20
C ILE A 113 -6.13 11.40 1.39
N PRO A 114 -7.09 10.59 1.84
CA PRO A 114 -7.83 10.89 3.07
C PRO A 114 -6.98 10.63 4.33
N ALA A 115 -7.36 11.19 5.47
CA ALA A 115 -6.74 10.82 6.75
C ALA A 115 -7.36 9.51 7.26
N LEU A 116 -6.56 8.68 7.94
CA LEU A 116 -7.04 7.50 8.65
C LEU A 116 -7.62 7.87 10.02
#